data_AF-A0A538LT38-F1
#
_entry.id   AF-A0A538LT38-F1
#
_cell.length_a   1.000
_cell.length_b   1.000
_cell.length_c   1.000
_cell.angle_alpha   90.00
_cell.angle_beta   90.00
_cell.angle_gamma   90.00
#
_symmetry.space_group_name_H-M   'P 1'
#
loop_
_entity.id
_entity.type
_entity.pdbx_description
1 polymer ?
#
loop_
_entity_poly.entity_id
_entity_poly.type
_entity_poly.pdbx_seq_one_letter_code
_entity_poly.pdbx_strand_id
1 'polypeptide(L)'
;MADPSQGAAAAQPWQQQGVAQATGVVGRTTSPGRQILLTIVTIGIWAYVWVYRQHEDIKLYTGEGVGGGLGTVIFFFISPVTYFLLANEIETKLYQRDGVESPVRTIQGLWFLLPLVGSLIWYIKMQRALNDYWVSKGAEAPA
;
A
#
# COMPACT_ATOMS: atom_id res chain seq x y z
N MET A 1 -36.69 -26.37 -45.87
CA MET A 1 -36.91 -25.91 -44.48
C MET A 1 -35.78 -26.46 -43.64
N ALA A 2 -34.73 -25.67 -43.48
CA ALA A 2 -33.61 -25.94 -42.59
C ALA A 2 -33.32 -24.60 -41.90
N ASP A 3 -33.37 -24.60 -40.56
CA ASP A 3 -32.92 -23.48 -39.73
C ASP A 3 -31.59 -23.90 -39.09
N PRO A 4 -30.44 -23.35 -39.55
CA PRO A 4 -29.15 -23.58 -38.94
C PRO A 4 -28.71 -22.31 -38.19
N SER A 5 -29.37 -22.01 -37.08
CA SER A 5 -28.92 -20.92 -36.20
C SER A 5 -29.14 -21.19 -34.72
N GLN A 6 -28.74 -22.38 -34.28
CA GLN A 6 -28.29 -22.54 -32.89
C GLN A 6 -26.96 -21.78 -32.75
N GLY A 7 -27.08 -20.48 -32.48
CA GLY A 7 -25.96 -19.64 -32.11
C GLY A 7 -25.32 -20.21 -30.85
N ALA A 8 -24.18 -20.87 -31.02
CA ALA A 8 -23.26 -21.14 -29.94
C ALA A 8 -23.03 -19.81 -29.20
N ALA A 9 -23.59 -19.71 -28.00
CA ALA A 9 -23.37 -18.58 -27.12
C ALA A 9 -21.86 -18.48 -26.90
N ALA A 10 -21.24 -17.54 -27.60
CA ALA A 10 -19.83 -17.25 -27.48
C ALA A 10 -19.57 -16.89 -26.01
N ALA A 11 -18.89 -17.80 -25.30
CA ALA A 11 -18.30 -17.52 -24.01
C ALA A 11 -17.45 -16.26 -24.17
N GLN A 12 -17.85 -15.17 -23.49
CA GLN A 12 -17.18 -13.88 -23.61
C GLN A 12 -15.80 -13.97 -22.94
N PRO A 13 -14.68 -13.89 -23.69
CA PRO A 13 -13.34 -14.01 -23.09
C PRO A 13 -12.89 -12.74 -22.34
N TRP A 14 -13.80 -11.79 -22.10
CA TRP A 14 -13.47 -10.44 -21.62
C TRP A 14 -13.85 -10.18 -20.15
N GLN A 15 -14.34 -11.19 -19.41
CA GLN A 15 -14.66 -11.08 -17.98
C GLN A 15 -13.52 -11.57 -17.05
N GLN A 16 -12.29 -11.62 -17.53
CA GLN A 16 -11.11 -11.87 -16.70
C GLN A 16 -10.09 -10.73 -16.83
N GLN A 17 -10.54 -9.49 -16.61
CA GLN A 17 -9.61 -8.41 -16.31
C GLN A 17 -9.17 -8.52 -14.85
N GLY A 18 -8.11 -9.31 -14.66
CA GLY A 18 -7.10 -9.12 -13.62
C GLY A 18 -7.59 -8.99 -12.17
N VAL A 19 -8.27 -9.99 -11.63
CA VAL A 19 -8.16 -10.21 -10.19
C VAL A 19 -6.75 -10.73 -9.97
N ALA A 20 -5.78 -9.83 -9.79
CA ALA A 20 -4.42 -10.21 -9.39
C ALA A 20 -4.55 -11.16 -8.19
N GLN A 21 -4.19 -12.43 -8.40
CA GLN A 21 -4.33 -13.48 -7.39
C GLN A 21 -3.65 -12.98 -6.12
N ALA A 22 -4.39 -13.01 -5.00
CA ALA A 22 -3.86 -12.68 -3.68
C ALA A 22 -2.57 -13.48 -3.49
N THR A 23 -1.43 -12.79 -3.50
CA THR A 23 -0.12 -13.46 -3.60
C THR A 23 0.43 -13.78 -2.20
N GLY A 24 -0.22 -13.29 -1.14
CA GLY A 24 0.21 -13.48 0.24
C GLY A 24 -0.75 -12.90 1.27
N VAL A 25 -0.28 -12.71 2.51
CA VAL A 25 -1.12 -12.29 3.65
C VAL A 25 -1.56 -10.84 3.49
N VAL A 26 -2.87 -10.59 3.54
CA VAL A 26 -3.42 -9.22 3.44
C VAL A 26 -2.93 -8.37 4.61
N GLY A 27 -2.47 -7.15 4.30
CA GLY A 27 -1.96 -6.20 5.28
C GLY A 27 -3.03 -5.58 6.18
N ARG A 28 -2.59 -4.84 7.19
CA ARG A 28 -3.47 -4.31 8.24
C ARG A 28 -3.88 -2.88 7.94
N THR A 29 -5.17 -2.58 8.09
CA THR A 29 -5.68 -1.20 8.04
C THR A 29 -5.49 -0.52 9.39
N THR A 30 -5.18 0.79 9.36
CA THR A 30 -5.04 1.55 10.60
C THR A 30 -5.52 2.98 10.48
N SER A 31 -6.10 3.54 11.55
CA SER A 31 -6.52 4.94 11.58
C SER A 31 -5.28 5.88 11.60
N PRO A 32 -5.14 6.82 10.65
CA PRO A 32 -4.00 7.75 10.62
C PRO A 32 -3.88 8.56 11.92
N GLY A 33 -5.01 9.03 12.47
CA GLY A 33 -5.03 9.81 13.71
C GLY A 33 -4.52 9.02 14.91
N ARG A 34 -4.90 7.74 15.01
CA ARG A 34 -4.43 6.83 16.07
C ARG A 34 -2.91 6.64 16.03
N GLN A 35 -2.37 6.46 14.84
CA GLN A 35 -0.93 6.27 14.64
C GLN A 35 -0.12 7.53 14.94
N ILE A 36 -0.64 8.71 14.55
CA ILE A 36 -0.04 10.01 14.92
C ILE A 36 -0.06 10.19 16.44
N LEU A 37 -1.22 9.92 17.08
CA LEU A 37 -1.35 9.99 18.53
C LEU A 37 -0.35 9.07 19.24
N LEU A 38 -0.24 7.81 18.80
CA LEU A 38 0.73 6.86 19.36
C LEU A 38 2.17 7.33 19.15
N THR A 39 2.48 7.89 17.98
CA THR A 39 3.80 8.49 17.71
C THR A 39 4.12 9.61 18.70
N ILE A 40 3.16 10.49 19.00
CA ILE A 40 3.36 11.58 19.97
C ILE A 40 3.51 11.03 21.39
N VAL A 41 2.58 10.18 21.83
CA VAL A 41 2.55 9.63 23.19
C VAL A 41 3.79 8.80 23.51
N THR A 42 4.36 8.13 22.51
CA THR A 42 5.58 7.31 22.66
C THR A 42 6.86 8.06 22.31
N ILE A 43 6.81 9.39 22.11
CA ILE A 43 7.97 10.22 21.78
C ILE A 43 8.73 9.66 20.55
N GLY A 44 7.98 9.32 19.50
CA GLY A 44 8.52 8.84 18.23
C GLY A 44 8.84 7.35 18.16
N ILE A 45 8.86 6.59 19.27
CA ILE A 45 9.17 5.15 19.26
C ILE A 45 8.18 4.38 18.37
N TRP A 46 6.91 4.76 18.41
CA TRP A 46 5.89 4.12 17.58
C TRP A 46 6.11 4.30 16.07
N ALA A 47 6.83 5.34 15.61
CA ALA A 47 7.15 5.51 14.20
C ALA A 47 7.97 4.32 13.67
N TYR A 48 8.89 3.77 14.47
CA TYR A 48 9.67 2.58 14.09
C TYR A 48 8.80 1.34 13.92
N VAL A 49 7.84 1.15 14.85
CA VAL A 49 6.86 0.06 14.77
C VAL A 49 5.99 0.21 13.54
N TRP A 50 5.56 1.43 13.23
CA TRP A 50 4.77 1.71 12.05
C TRP A 50 5.56 1.39 10.77
N VAL A 51 6.79 1.89 10.63
CA VAL A 51 7.67 1.62 9.48
C VAL A 51 7.86 0.11 9.30
N TYR A 52 8.18 -0.60 10.38
CA TYR A 52 8.33 -2.06 10.36
C TYR A 52 7.07 -2.72 9.77
N ARG A 53 5.89 -2.37 10.29
CA ARG A 53 4.63 -3.01 9.89
C ARG A 53 4.26 -2.73 8.44
N GLN A 54 4.48 -1.52 7.93
CA GLN A 54 4.12 -1.21 6.54
C GLN A 54 4.99 -1.97 5.55
N HIS A 55 6.31 -1.96 5.74
CA HIS A 55 7.22 -2.70 4.87
C HIS A 55 7.02 -4.21 4.98
N GLU A 56 6.72 -4.73 6.18
CA GLU A 56 6.45 -6.16 6.39
C GLU A 56 5.16 -6.60 5.71
N ASP A 57 4.07 -5.84 5.86
CA ASP A 57 2.77 -6.20 5.27
C ASP A 57 2.85 -6.19 3.73
N ILE A 58 3.54 -5.23 3.13
CA ILE A 58 3.79 -5.21 1.68
C ILE A 58 4.59 -6.44 1.24
N LYS A 59 5.64 -6.79 1.98
CA LYS A 59 6.48 -7.94 1.64
C LYS A 59 5.74 -9.27 1.80
N LEU A 60 4.99 -9.44 2.87
CA LEU A 60 4.19 -10.65 3.11
C LEU A 60 3.08 -10.81 2.09
N TYR A 61 2.52 -9.72 1.59
CA TYR A 61 1.46 -9.77 0.60
C TYR A 61 1.98 -10.00 -0.83
N THR A 62 3.07 -9.33 -1.21
CA THR A 62 3.56 -9.36 -2.59
C THR A 62 4.66 -10.41 -2.83
N GLY A 63 5.29 -10.91 -1.77
CA GLY A 63 6.51 -11.73 -1.85
C GLY A 63 7.78 -10.93 -2.15
N GLU A 64 7.67 -9.62 -2.40
CA GLU A 64 8.75 -8.72 -2.78
C GLU A 64 8.74 -7.45 -1.93
N GLY A 65 9.85 -6.70 -1.94
CA GLY A 65 9.95 -5.42 -1.23
C GLY A 65 10.95 -5.47 -0.07
N VAL A 66 11.06 -4.35 0.62
CA VAL A 66 12.09 -4.09 1.62
C VAL A 66 11.89 -4.99 2.84
N GLY A 67 10.64 -5.19 3.27
CA GLY A 67 10.33 -5.91 4.51
C GLY A 67 10.60 -5.09 5.76
N GLY A 68 9.97 -5.49 6.86
CA GLY A 68 9.94 -4.70 8.08
C GLY A 68 11.32 -4.46 8.68
N GLY A 69 12.11 -5.53 8.84
CA GLY A 69 13.44 -5.45 9.46
C GLY A 69 14.39 -4.49 8.73
N LEU A 70 14.54 -4.66 7.41
CA LEU A 70 15.40 -3.79 6.61
C LEU A 70 14.83 -2.37 6.54
N GLY A 71 13.50 -2.21 6.43
CA GLY A 71 12.84 -0.91 6.41
C GLY A 71 13.10 -0.11 7.69
N THR A 72 13.03 -0.77 8.86
CA THR A 72 13.34 -0.14 10.16
C THR A 72 14.81 0.24 10.27
N VAL A 73 15.74 -0.60 9.81
CA VAL A 73 17.17 -0.27 9.79
C VAL A 73 17.44 0.95 8.91
N ILE A 74 16.86 1.01 7.71
CA ILE A 74 16.97 2.17 6.82
C ILE A 74 16.41 3.42 7.50
N PHE A 75 15.23 3.32 8.12
CA PHE A 75 14.61 4.45 8.79
C PHE A 75 15.45 4.97 9.97
N PHE A 76 16.12 4.08 10.71
CA PHE A 76 16.99 4.46 11.82
C PHE A 76 18.21 5.26 11.36
N PHE A 77 18.90 4.83 10.30
CA PHE A 77 20.11 5.50 9.83
C PHE A 77 19.86 6.65 8.85
N ILE A 78 18.82 6.53 8.02
CA ILE A 78 18.53 7.45 6.91
C ILE A 78 17.01 7.65 6.79
N SER A 79 16.39 8.17 7.85
CA SER A 79 14.94 8.40 7.96
C SER A 79 14.29 9.06 6.71
N PRO A 80 14.90 10.07 6.05
CA PRO A 80 14.31 10.67 4.86
C PRO A 80 14.10 9.70 3.69
N VAL A 81 14.91 8.65 3.57
CA VAL A 81 14.80 7.67 2.47
C VAL A 81 13.48 6.89 2.56
N THR A 82 12.98 6.64 3.77
CA THR A 82 11.70 5.93 3.98
C THR A 82 10.52 6.64 3.31
N TYR A 83 10.58 7.97 3.16
CA TYR A 83 9.53 8.75 2.49
C TYR A 83 9.36 8.36 1.02
N PHE A 84 10.48 8.15 0.34
CA PHE A 84 10.51 7.71 -1.05
C PHE A 84 10.25 6.21 -1.15
N LEU A 85 10.87 5.45 -0.24
CA LEU A 85 10.84 4.00 -0.28
C LEU A 85 9.41 3.46 -0.12
N LEU A 86 8.68 3.93 0.89
CA LEU A 86 7.31 3.50 1.11
C LEU A 86 6.38 3.99 -0.01
N ALA A 87 6.56 5.22 -0.50
CA ALA A 87 5.77 5.73 -1.63
C ALA A 87 5.98 4.87 -2.89
N ASN A 88 7.23 4.47 -3.16
CA ASN A 88 7.58 3.59 -4.28
C ASN A 88 6.99 2.18 -4.10
N GLU A 89 7.00 1.62 -2.89
CA GLU A 89 6.42 0.29 -2.66
C GLU A 89 4.90 0.28 -2.83
N ILE A 90 4.20 1.31 -2.32
CA ILE A 90 2.76 1.45 -2.56
C ILE A 90 2.49 1.60 -4.06
N GLU A 91 3.24 2.47 -4.74
CA GLU A 91 3.06 2.72 -6.17
C GLU A 91 3.34 1.47 -7.01
N THR A 92 4.53 0.89 -6.90
CA THR A 92 5.02 -0.15 -7.83
C THR A 92 4.64 -1.55 -7.42
N LYS A 93 4.65 -1.86 -6.11
CA LYS A 93 4.45 -3.23 -5.60
C LYS A 93 3.01 -3.54 -5.26
N LEU A 94 2.18 -2.53 -4.98
CA LEU A 94 0.75 -2.71 -4.72
C LEU A 94 -0.10 -2.32 -5.94
N TYR A 95 -0.20 -1.03 -6.23
CA TYR A 95 -1.17 -0.52 -7.22
C TYR A 95 -0.81 -0.88 -8.66
N GLN A 96 0.40 -0.53 -9.12
CA GLN A 96 0.82 -0.83 -10.50
C GLN A 96 0.91 -2.34 -10.76
N ARG A 97 1.29 -3.13 -9.76
CA ARG A 97 1.32 -4.60 -9.84
C ARG A 97 -0.06 -5.19 -10.15
N ASP A 98 -1.11 -4.57 -9.62
CA ASP A 98 -2.49 -4.97 -9.88
C ASP A 98 -3.09 -4.27 -11.12
N GLY A 99 -2.29 -3.50 -11.87
CA GLY A 99 -2.75 -2.77 -13.06
C GLY A 99 -3.65 -1.58 -12.75
N VAL A 100 -3.67 -1.10 -11.50
CA VAL A 100 -4.50 0.03 -11.05
C VAL A 100 -3.63 1.29 -10.93
N GLU A 101 -4.20 2.45 -11.28
CA GLU A 101 -3.50 3.72 -11.09
C GLU A 101 -3.26 3.98 -9.59
N SER A 102 -2.01 4.30 -9.23
CA SER A 102 -1.64 4.57 -7.85
C SER A 102 -2.04 6.00 -7.43
N PRO A 103 -2.75 6.18 -6.29
CA PRO A 103 -3.06 7.50 -5.73
C PRO A 103 -1.81 8.22 -5.18
N VAL A 104 -0.72 7.47 -4.99
CA VAL A 104 0.57 7.98 -4.51
C VAL A 104 1.66 7.74 -5.55
N ARG A 105 2.63 8.64 -5.59
CA ARG A 105 3.78 8.54 -6.50
C ARG A 105 5.05 8.68 -5.69
N THR A 106 6.14 8.09 -6.16
CA THR A 106 7.46 8.15 -5.52
C THR A 106 7.92 9.58 -5.24
N ILE A 107 7.55 10.53 -6.11
CA ILE A 107 7.84 11.97 -5.94
C ILE A 107 7.20 12.59 -4.67
N GLN A 108 6.15 11.96 -4.13
CA GLN A 108 5.57 12.39 -2.86
C GLN A 108 6.57 12.26 -1.71
N GLY A 109 7.63 11.47 -1.86
CA GLY A 109 8.74 11.45 -0.90
C GLY A 109 9.34 12.83 -0.63
N LEU A 110 9.29 13.78 -1.59
CA LEU A 110 9.80 15.16 -1.43
C LEU A 110 9.15 15.96 -0.32
N TRP A 111 8.00 15.54 0.22
CA TRP A 111 7.37 16.20 1.37
C TRP A 111 8.27 16.24 2.62
N PHE A 112 9.32 15.41 2.70
CA PHE A 112 10.31 15.47 3.78
C PHE A 112 11.03 16.83 3.88
N LEU A 113 11.08 17.61 2.78
CA LEU A 113 11.67 18.95 2.75
C LEU A 113 10.89 19.97 3.60
N LEU A 114 9.65 19.65 3.97
CA LEU A 114 8.80 20.42 4.88
C LEU A 114 8.55 19.58 6.14
N PRO A 115 9.46 19.60 7.14
CA PRO A 115 9.55 18.54 8.17
C PRO A 115 8.33 18.35 9.06
N LEU A 116 7.50 19.38 9.24
CA LEU A 116 6.28 19.29 10.06
C LEU A 116 5.05 19.06 9.17
N VAL A 117 4.73 20.05 8.34
CA VAL A 117 3.52 20.03 7.51
C VAL A 117 3.61 18.97 6.42
N GLY A 118 4.76 18.86 5.76
CA GLY A 118 4.96 17.88 4.70
C GLY A 118 4.93 16.45 5.23
N SER A 119 5.60 16.19 6.36
CA SER A 119 5.54 14.88 7.00
C SER A 119 4.13 14.45 7.39
N LEU A 120 3.30 15.38 7.87
CA LEU A 120 1.90 15.11 8.17
C LEU A 120 1.07 14.79 6.91
N ILE A 121 1.21 15.61 5.85
CA ILE A 121 0.49 15.41 4.58
C ILE A 121 0.90 14.09 3.93
N TRP A 122 2.20 13.83 3.87
CA TRP A 122 2.75 12.59 3.33
C TRP A 122 2.20 11.39 4.09
N TYR A 123 2.27 11.42 5.42
CA TYR A 123 1.81 10.34 6.27
C TYR A 123 0.33 10.02 6.04
N ILE A 124 -0.54 11.04 6.04
CA ILE A 124 -1.98 10.86 5.82
C ILE A 124 -2.24 10.27 4.43
N LYS A 125 -1.54 10.73 3.38
CA LYS A 125 -1.67 10.20 2.03
C LYS A 125 -1.25 8.74 1.93
N MET A 126 -0.07 8.40 2.46
CA MET A 126 0.41 7.01 2.46
C MET A 126 -0.54 6.09 3.22
N GLN A 127 -0.98 6.51 4.41
CA GLN A 127 -1.87 5.68 5.22
C GLN A 127 -3.24 5.49 4.57
N ARG A 128 -3.79 6.51 3.90
CA ARG A 128 -5.05 6.38 3.14
C ARG A 128 -4.88 5.41 1.98
N ALA A 129 -3.84 5.58 1.16
CA ALA A 129 -3.57 4.67 0.04
C ALA A 129 -3.38 3.22 0.50
N LEU A 130 -2.62 3.00 1.57
CA LEU A 130 -2.45 1.67 2.16
C LEU A 130 -3.78 1.10 2.64
N ASN A 131 -4.57 1.87 3.38
CA ASN A 131 -5.87 1.41 3.87
C ASN A 131 -6.82 1.08 2.71
N ASP A 132 -6.95 1.96 1.74
CA ASP A 132 -7.81 1.76 0.57
C ASP A 132 -7.40 0.50 -0.20
N TYR A 133 -6.08 0.31 -0.37
CA TYR A 133 -5.54 -0.91 -0.97
C TYR A 133 -5.92 -2.14 -0.16
N TRP A 134 -5.64 -2.18 1.15
CA TRP A 134 -5.93 -3.35 1.98
C TRP A 134 -7.42 -3.67 2.07
N VAL A 135 -8.28 -2.65 2.16
CA VAL A 135 -9.73 -2.83 2.11
C VAL A 135 -10.15 -3.44 0.77
N SER A 136 -9.57 -3.00 -0.35
CA SER A 136 -9.83 -3.61 -1.67
C SER A 136 -9.43 -5.09 -1.76
N LYS A 137 -8.54 -5.54 -0.87
CA LYS A 137 -8.09 -6.94 -0.74
C LYS A 137 -8.82 -7.72 0.37
N GLY A 138 -9.84 -7.14 1.00
CA GLY A 138 -10.67 -7.79 1.99
C GLY A 138 -10.28 -7.56 3.45
N ALA A 139 -9.38 -6.60 3.74
CA ALA A 139 -9.15 -6.17 5.11
C ALA A 139 -10.36 -5.38 5.65
N GLU A 140 -10.59 -5.47 6.97
CA GLU A 140 -11.61 -4.66 7.64
C GLU A 140 -11.27 -3.17 7.54
N ALA A 141 -12.30 -2.32 7.41
CA ALA A 141 -12.09 -0.88 7.41
C ALA A 141 -11.48 -0.40 8.74
N PRO A 142 -10.61 0.62 8.72
CA PRO A 142 -10.03 1.13 9.95
C PRO A 142 -11.12 1.71 10.87
N ALA A 143 -11.15 1.22 12.12
CA ALA A 143 -12.01 1.73 13.18
C ALA A 143 -11.59 3.11 13.71
#